data_AF-A0A1Y4J6T3-F1
#
_entry.id   AF-A0A1Y4J6T3-F1
#
_cell.length_a   1.000
_cell.length_b   1.000
_cell.length_c   1.000
_cell.angle_alpha   90.00
_cell.angle_beta   90.00
_cell.angle_gamma   90.00
#
_symmetry.space_group_name_H-M   'P 1'
#
loop_
_entity.id
_entity.type
_entity.pdbx_description
1 polymer ?
#
loop_
_entity_poly.entity_id
_entity_poly.type
_entity_poly.pdbx_seq_one_letter_code
_entity_poly.pdbx_strand_id
1 'polypeptide(L)'
;MNDLIKSKLWTIVHKSKVHDKFAGYKLLLSDSNWNDYGYYTSYQLWLQLPNEKGINLKIAELNILNVEQKAGENPIISTTSSMFTFIRDIESAYMILFNLTLKERNELKESLNIQFQYEAIKNEPAFQKSVLRGTNEIDFKRLQKEIERIITCPLDISTALINYKERIDMAF
;
A
#
# COMPACT_ATOMS: atom_id res chain seq x y z
N MET A 1 6.74 19.95 -12.85
CA MET A 1 6.09 18.64 -12.75
C MET A 1 7.17 17.60 -12.41
N ASN A 2 7.83 17.73 -11.25
CA ASN A 2 9.10 17.04 -10.97
C ASN A 2 9.35 16.68 -9.49
N ASP A 3 8.31 16.53 -8.67
CA ASP A 3 8.44 16.14 -7.25
C ASP A 3 7.85 14.75 -6.95
N LEU A 4 7.94 13.82 -7.92
CA LEU A 4 7.66 12.41 -7.66
C LEU A 4 8.92 11.79 -7.01
N ILE A 5 8.83 11.63 -5.69
CA ILE A 5 9.57 10.73 -4.79
C ILE A 5 10.66 9.90 -5.49
N LYS A 6 11.94 10.12 -5.15
CA LYS A 6 13.02 9.15 -5.40
C LYS A 6 12.86 7.93 -4.46
N SER A 7 11.73 7.24 -4.52
CA SER A 7 11.66 5.86 -4.04
C SER A 7 12.06 5.00 -5.23
N LYS A 8 13.08 4.18 -5.04
CA LYS A 8 13.43 3.15 -6.04
C LYS A 8 12.46 1.96 -5.94
N LEU A 9 11.62 1.92 -4.90
CA LEU A 9 10.73 0.81 -4.63
C LEU A 9 9.45 0.87 -5.46
N TRP A 10 8.78 2.02 -5.54
CA TRP A 10 7.45 2.11 -6.14
C TRP A 10 7.22 3.36 -7.00
N THR A 11 6.26 3.28 -7.93
CA THR A 11 5.78 4.41 -8.72
C THR A 11 4.26 4.40 -8.85
N ILE A 12 3.66 5.57 -9.11
CA ILE A 12 2.23 5.67 -9.42
C ILE A 12 1.98 5.41 -10.90
N VAL A 13 0.94 4.65 -11.17
CA VAL A 13 0.47 4.35 -12.52
C VAL A 13 -1.04 4.51 -12.58
N HIS A 14 -1.56 4.79 -13.78
CA HIS A 14 -2.99 4.70 -14.03
C HIS A 14 -3.43 3.23 -14.00
N LYS A 15 -4.66 2.95 -13.55
CA LYS A 15 -5.21 1.59 -13.44
C LYS A 15 -5.15 0.75 -14.72
N SER A 16 -5.26 1.39 -15.89
CA SER A 16 -5.17 0.68 -17.17
C SER A 16 -3.75 0.20 -17.50
N LYS A 17 -2.74 0.65 -16.73
CA LYS A 17 -1.32 0.36 -16.93
C LYS A 17 -0.75 -0.54 -15.84
N VAL A 18 -1.57 -1.08 -14.94
CA VAL A 18 -1.09 -1.99 -13.87
C VAL A 18 -0.49 -3.28 -14.41
N HIS A 19 -0.72 -3.62 -15.68
CA HIS A 19 -0.12 -4.77 -16.37
C HIS A 19 1.17 -4.43 -17.11
N ASP A 20 1.45 -3.14 -17.31
CA ASP A 20 2.68 -2.67 -17.95
C ASP A 20 3.88 -2.91 -17.00
N LYS A 21 5.08 -2.92 -17.58
CA LYS A 21 6.34 -3.05 -16.84
C LYS A 21 7.07 -1.70 -16.82
N PHE A 22 7.29 -1.18 -15.62
CA PHE A 22 7.98 0.09 -15.38
C PHE A 22 9.38 -0.21 -14.83
N ALA A 23 10.39 0.00 -15.67
CA ALA A 23 11.78 -0.21 -15.30
C ALA A 23 12.17 0.68 -14.10
N GLY A 24 13.00 0.14 -13.21
CA GLY A 24 13.52 0.87 -12.06
C GLY A 24 12.60 0.89 -10.83
N TYR A 25 11.45 0.22 -10.88
CA TYR A 25 10.52 0.10 -9.75
C TYR A 25 10.21 -1.38 -9.49
N LYS A 26 9.96 -1.74 -8.23
CA LYS A 26 9.48 -3.08 -7.85
C LYS A 26 7.96 -3.12 -7.73
N LEU A 27 7.35 -2.01 -7.31
CA LEU A 27 5.92 -1.91 -7.03
C LEU A 27 5.25 -0.83 -7.88
N LEU A 28 3.98 -1.05 -8.23
CA LEU A 28 3.12 -0.07 -8.87
C LEU A 28 1.96 0.26 -7.93
N LEU A 29 1.75 1.54 -7.66
CA LEU A 29 0.59 2.04 -6.94
C LEU A 29 -0.43 2.56 -7.95
N SER A 30 -1.66 2.11 -7.84
CA SER A 30 -2.75 2.53 -8.74
C SER A 30 -3.98 2.92 -7.94
N ASP A 31 -4.70 3.94 -8.40
CA ASP A 31 -6.07 4.14 -7.94
C ASP A 31 -6.92 2.88 -8.25
N SER A 32 -7.93 2.64 -7.42
CA SER A 32 -9.00 1.67 -7.73
C SER A 32 -10.15 2.32 -8.49
N ASN A 33 -10.13 3.65 -8.63
CA ASN A 33 -11.22 4.48 -9.18
C ASN A 33 -12.58 4.21 -8.51
N TRP A 34 -12.55 3.83 -7.24
CA TRP A 34 -13.74 3.60 -6.45
C TRP A 34 -14.20 4.92 -5.81
N ASN A 35 -15.46 5.31 -6.06
CA ASN A 35 -15.97 6.65 -5.78
C ASN A 35 -15.91 7.02 -4.28
N ASP A 36 -16.08 6.06 -3.36
CA ASP A 36 -15.87 6.29 -1.92
C ASP A 36 -16.48 7.58 -1.35
N TYR A 37 -17.77 7.80 -1.66
CA TYR A 37 -18.51 9.02 -1.28
C TYR A 37 -17.87 10.32 -1.82
N GLY A 38 -17.20 10.22 -2.96
CA GLY A 38 -16.48 11.30 -3.62
C GLY A 38 -15.02 11.46 -3.19
N TYR A 39 -14.51 10.70 -2.23
CA TYR A 39 -13.14 10.89 -1.71
C TYR A 39 -12.07 10.03 -2.39
N TYR A 40 -12.42 9.04 -3.22
CA TYR A 40 -11.46 8.27 -4.02
C TYR A 40 -10.22 7.75 -3.25
N THR A 41 -10.38 7.36 -1.97
CA THR A 41 -9.23 7.03 -1.12
C THR A 41 -8.66 5.64 -1.40
N SER A 42 -9.35 4.80 -2.17
CA SER A 42 -8.93 3.41 -2.36
C SER A 42 -7.87 3.25 -3.45
N TYR A 43 -6.73 2.68 -3.07
CA TYR A 43 -5.58 2.37 -3.91
C TYR A 43 -5.21 0.89 -3.81
N GLN A 44 -4.49 0.42 -4.83
CA GLN A 44 -3.97 -0.94 -4.90
C GLN A 44 -2.47 -0.91 -5.14
N LEU A 45 -1.75 -1.77 -4.43
CA LEU A 45 -0.31 -1.96 -4.57
C LEU A 45 -0.05 -3.27 -5.30
N TRP A 46 0.73 -3.18 -6.37
CA TRP A 46 1.04 -4.29 -7.27
C TRP A 46 2.54 -4.57 -7.26
N LEU A 47 2.92 -5.83 -7.10
CA LEU A 47 4.29 -6.30 -7.29
C LEU A 47 4.54 -6.59 -8.77
N GLN A 48 5.58 -5.99 -9.32
CA GLN A 48 6.03 -6.27 -10.68
C GLN A 48 6.72 -7.64 -10.73
N LEU A 49 6.20 -8.52 -11.58
CA LEU A 49 6.80 -9.82 -11.87
C LEU A 49 7.46 -9.75 -13.26
N PRO A 50 8.73 -9.32 -13.39
CA PRO A 50 9.34 -9.05 -14.69
C PRO A 50 9.49 -10.29 -15.58
N ASN A 51 9.60 -11.47 -14.96
CA ASN A 51 9.76 -12.74 -15.67
C ASN A 51 8.42 -13.37 -16.08
N GLU A 52 7.29 -12.84 -15.60
CA GLU A 52 5.95 -13.36 -15.89
C GLU A 52 5.23 -12.49 -16.93
N LYS A 53 4.66 -13.14 -17.96
CA LYS A 53 3.96 -12.43 -19.04
C LYS A 53 2.66 -11.81 -18.53
N GLY A 54 2.55 -10.48 -18.62
CA GLY A 54 1.29 -9.72 -18.53
C GLY A 54 0.61 -9.64 -17.16
N ILE A 55 1.18 -10.26 -16.11
CA ILE A 55 0.54 -10.29 -14.78
C ILE A 55 1.49 -9.67 -13.75
N ASN A 56 1.05 -8.58 -13.14
CA ASN A 56 1.60 -8.09 -11.88
C ASN A 56 0.71 -8.62 -10.75
N LEU A 57 1.30 -8.88 -9.59
CA LEU A 57 0.58 -9.47 -8.46
C LEU A 57 0.03 -8.36 -7.56
N LYS A 58 -1.27 -8.30 -7.33
CA LYS A 58 -1.82 -7.40 -6.30
C LYS A 58 -1.38 -7.90 -4.93
N ILE A 59 -0.68 -7.05 -4.16
CA ILE A 59 -0.18 -7.41 -2.83
C ILE A 59 -0.83 -6.60 -1.70
N ALA A 60 -1.50 -5.49 -1.99
CA ALA A 60 -2.23 -4.78 -0.95
C ALA A 60 -3.37 -3.92 -1.49
N GLU A 61 -4.39 -3.74 -0.66
CA GLU A 61 -5.36 -2.65 -0.75
C GLU A 61 -5.07 -1.61 0.32
N LEU A 62 -5.05 -0.35 -0.10
CA LEU A 62 -4.69 0.80 0.72
C LEU A 62 -5.80 1.83 0.70
N ASN A 63 -5.96 2.55 1.81
CA ASN A 63 -6.66 3.83 1.82
C ASN A 63 -5.64 4.96 1.95
N ILE A 64 -5.61 5.87 0.97
CA ILE A 64 -4.77 7.07 0.97
C ILE A 64 -5.68 8.29 0.97
N LEU A 65 -5.44 9.23 1.88
CA LEU A 65 -6.17 10.49 1.93
C LEU A 65 -5.23 11.65 2.29
N ASN A 66 -5.60 12.86 1.89
CA ASN A 66 -4.98 14.07 2.42
C ASN A 66 -5.81 14.65 3.56
N VAL A 67 -5.16 15.39 4.46
CA VAL A 67 -5.83 16.25 5.44
C VAL A 67 -6.65 17.31 4.70
N GLU A 68 -7.87 17.61 5.17
CA GLU A 68 -8.82 18.55 4.56
C GLU A 68 -9.30 18.20 3.14
N GLN A 69 -9.11 16.95 2.70
CA GLN A 69 -9.55 16.50 1.38
C GLN A 69 -11.07 16.67 1.20
N LYS A 70 -11.48 17.24 0.07
CA LYS A 70 -12.90 17.45 -0.28
C LYS A 70 -13.43 16.33 -1.16
N ALA A 71 -14.75 16.15 -1.13
CA ALA A 71 -15.41 15.26 -2.07
C ALA A 71 -15.26 15.78 -3.50
N GLY A 72 -14.93 14.89 -4.44
CA GLY A 72 -14.56 15.18 -5.81
C GLY A 72 -13.05 15.19 -6.05
N GLU A 73 -12.23 15.19 -4.99
CA GLU A 73 -10.76 15.26 -5.10
C GLU A 73 -10.12 13.87 -4.99
N ASN A 74 -9.13 13.61 -5.85
CA ASN A 74 -8.20 12.51 -5.65
C ASN A 74 -7.08 12.95 -4.73
N PRO A 75 -6.55 12.07 -3.86
CA PRO A 75 -5.46 12.44 -2.99
C PRO A 75 -4.17 12.71 -3.80
N ILE A 76 -3.46 13.77 -3.41
CA ILE A 76 -2.12 14.08 -3.88
C ILE A 76 -1.14 13.20 -3.12
N ILE A 77 -0.47 12.31 -3.85
CA ILE A 77 0.55 11.42 -3.31
C ILE A 77 1.90 12.06 -3.50
N SER A 78 2.43 12.63 -2.41
CA SER A 78 3.72 13.30 -2.37
C SER A 78 4.28 13.28 -0.95
N THR A 79 5.60 13.20 -0.83
CA THR A 79 6.31 13.34 0.46
C THR A 79 6.17 14.73 1.09
N THR A 80 5.72 15.74 0.34
CA THR A 80 5.52 17.11 0.84
C THR A 80 4.08 17.39 1.25
N SER A 81 3.15 16.49 0.95
CA SER A 81 1.73 16.64 1.29
C SER A 81 1.43 15.91 2.59
N SER A 82 0.58 16.49 3.44
CA SER A 82 0.04 15.83 4.63
C SER A 82 -0.93 14.73 4.21
N MET A 83 -0.39 13.59 3.79
CA MET A 83 -1.16 12.39 3.42
C MET A 83 -1.10 11.35 4.52
N PHE A 84 -2.15 10.55 4.66
CA PHE A 84 -2.20 9.39 5.54
C PHE A 84 -2.49 8.16 4.69
N THR A 85 -1.76 7.07 4.91
CA THR A 85 -2.04 5.79 4.28
C THR A 85 -2.36 4.73 5.32
N PHE A 86 -3.44 3.98 5.12
CA PHE A 86 -3.80 2.82 5.92
C PHE A 86 -3.81 1.58 5.04
N ILE A 87 -3.30 0.46 5.55
CA ILE A 87 -3.49 -0.84 4.92
C ILE A 87 -4.89 -1.33 5.29
N ARG A 88 -5.67 -1.77 4.29
CA ARG A 88 -7.11 -1.96 4.49
C ARG A 88 -7.45 -3.26 5.22
N ASP A 89 -6.61 -4.29 5.12
CA ASP A 89 -6.89 -5.62 5.66
C ASP A 89 -5.62 -6.42 6.02
N ILE A 90 -5.84 -7.50 6.77
CA ILE A 90 -4.79 -8.41 7.25
C ILE A 90 -4.12 -9.18 6.11
N GLU A 91 -4.87 -9.55 5.08
CA GLU A 91 -4.33 -10.26 3.91
C GLU A 91 -3.27 -9.41 3.21
N SER A 92 -3.58 -8.13 2.97
CA SER A 92 -2.64 -7.14 2.44
C SER A 92 -1.38 -7.03 3.31
N ALA A 93 -1.52 -7.06 4.64
CA ALA A 93 -0.38 -7.01 5.55
C ALA A 93 0.55 -8.23 5.40
N TYR A 94 -0.02 -9.43 5.29
CA TYR A 94 0.75 -10.66 5.07
C TYR A 94 1.39 -10.69 3.69
N MET A 95 0.66 -10.28 2.65
CA MET A 95 1.20 -10.23 1.29
C MET A 95 2.37 -9.24 1.19
N ILE A 96 2.32 -8.11 1.89
CA ILE A 96 3.49 -7.23 2.03
C ILE A 96 4.64 -7.94 2.75
N LEU A 97 4.40 -8.61 3.89
CA LEU A 97 5.42 -9.34 4.65
C LEU A 97 6.11 -10.43 3.81
N PHE A 98 5.36 -11.16 2.98
CA PHE A 98 5.88 -12.27 2.19
C PHE A 98 6.67 -11.83 0.96
N ASN A 99 6.38 -10.64 0.42
CA ASN A 99 6.97 -10.19 -0.85
C ASN A 99 8.03 -9.10 -0.69
N LEU A 100 8.07 -8.42 0.45
CA LEU A 100 9.00 -7.33 0.74
C LEU A 100 9.94 -7.67 1.89
N THR A 101 11.22 -7.39 1.67
CA THR A 101 12.24 -7.45 2.72
C THR A 101 11.93 -6.44 3.82
N LEU A 102 12.55 -6.59 5.00
CA LEU A 102 12.37 -5.62 6.09
C LEU A 102 12.73 -4.19 5.66
N LYS A 103 13.81 -4.03 4.88
CA LYS A 103 14.25 -2.72 4.36
C LYS A 103 13.20 -2.12 3.43
N GLU A 104 12.65 -2.91 2.51
CA GLU A 104 11.63 -2.45 1.57
C GLU A 104 10.31 -2.11 2.28
N ARG A 105 9.92 -2.88 3.32
CA ARG A 105 8.75 -2.55 4.15
C ARG A 105 8.93 -1.20 4.85
N ASN A 106 10.11 -0.92 5.40
CA ASN A 106 10.39 0.36 6.02
C ASN A 106 10.37 1.52 5.00
N GLU A 107 11.00 1.35 3.84
CA GLU A 107 10.95 2.35 2.77
C GLU A 107 9.50 2.61 2.31
N LEU A 108 8.69 1.55 2.14
CA LEU A 108 7.28 1.68 1.76
C LEU A 108 6.48 2.46 2.81
N LYS A 109 6.67 2.13 4.09
CA LYS A 109 5.99 2.83 5.19
C LYS A 109 6.33 4.31 5.23
N GLU A 110 7.61 4.65 5.13
CA GLU A 110 8.06 6.03 5.18
C GLU A 110 7.59 6.82 3.97
N SER A 111 7.76 6.26 2.76
CA SER A 111 7.45 6.96 1.51
C SER A 111 5.95 7.14 1.24
N LEU A 112 5.09 6.23 1.71
CA LEU A 112 3.63 6.37 1.63
C LEU A 112 3.00 6.95 2.90
N ASN A 113 3.79 7.30 3.91
CA ASN A 113 3.31 7.70 5.22
C ASN A 113 2.25 6.72 5.77
N ILE A 114 2.59 5.43 5.82
CA ILE A 114 1.71 4.40 6.37
C ILE A 114 1.59 4.61 7.88
N GLN A 115 0.36 4.83 8.33
CA GLN A 115 0.00 5.12 9.71
C GLN A 115 -0.85 3.97 10.26
N PHE A 116 -0.72 3.71 11.56
CA PHE A 116 -1.54 2.74 12.30
C PHE A 116 -2.43 3.41 13.35
N GLN A 117 -2.21 4.71 13.55
CA GLN A 117 -2.96 5.59 14.42
C GLN A 117 -3.69 6.62 13.55
N TYR A 118 -4.90 6.99 13.96
CA TYR A 118 -5.77 7.88 13.18
C TYR A 118 -6.27 9.08 13.99
N GLU A 119 -5.80 9.22 15.23
CA GLU A 119 -6.26 10.24 16.18
C GLU A 119 -6.11 11.67 15.62
N ALA A 120 -5.09 11.93 14.81
CA ALA A 120 -4.85 13.21 14.15
C ALA A 120 -5.88 13.56 13.07
N ILE A 121 -6.52 12.55 12.46
CA ILE A 121 -7.46 12.71 11.34
C ILE A 121 -8.85 12.16 11.64
N LYS A 122 -9.14 11.79 12.90
CA LYS A 122 -10.39 11.12 13.29
C LYS A 122 -11.66 11.90 12.93
N ASN A 123 -11.54 13.22 12.81
CA ASN A 123 -12.64 14.13 12.48
C ASN A 123 -12.68 14.49 10.99
N GLU A 124 -11.71 14.03 10.19
CA GLU A 124 -11.67 14.29 8.75
C GLU A 124 -12.85 13.58 8.07
N PRO A 125 -13.66 14.30 7.27
CA PRO A 125 -14.77 13.70 6.54
C PRO A 125 -14.34 12.53 5.64
N ALA A 126 -13.17 12.63 5.00
CA ALA A 126 -12.62 11.56 4.18
C ALA A 126 -12.31 10.30 5.02
N PHE A 127 -11.78 10.46 6.23
CA PHE A 127 -11.57 9.34 7.13
C PHE A 127 -12.90 8.69 7.56
N GLN A 128 -13.84 9.50 8.06
CA GLN A 128 -15.11 9.01 8.60
C GLN A 128 -16.01 8.35 7.54
N LYS A 129 -16.07 8.95 6.34
CA LYS A 129 -17.02 8.51 5.29
C LYS A 129 -16.41 7.50 4.34
N SER A 130 -15.10 7.57 4.08
CA SER A 130 -14.43 6.69 3.12
C SER A 130 -13.58 5.63 3.81
N VAL A 131 -12.62 5.99 4.67
CA VAL A 131 -11.72 5.01 5.30
C VAL A 131 -12.46 4.07 6.26
N LEU A 132 -13.36 4.60 7.09
CA LEU A 132 -14.19 3.81 8.01
C LEU A 132 -15.41 3.20 7.32
N ARG A 133 -15.52 3.26 6.00
CA ARG A 133 -16.68 2.72 5.29
C ARG A 133 -16.82 1.23 5.53
N GLY A 134 -17.97 0.83 6.10
CA GLY A 134 -18.25 -0.56 6.41
C GLY A 134 -17.56 -1.10 7.67
N THR A 135 -16.95 -0.23 8.48
CA THR A 135 -16.38 -0.57 9.78
C THR A 135 -16.68 0.54 10.79
N ASN A 136 -16.19 0.42 12.02
CA ASN A 136 -16.25 1.46 13.04
C ASN A 136 -14.84 1.72 13.62
N GLU A 137 -14.68 2.79 14.38
CA GLU A 137 -13.39 3.18 14.98
C GLU A 137 -12.74 2.09 15.85
N ILE A 138 -13.54 1.36 16.64
CA ILE A 138 -13.03 0.33 17.55
C ILE A 138 -12.45 -0.84 16.75
N ASP A 139 -13.20 -1.31 15.77
CA ASP A 139 -12.78 -2.41 14.90
C ASP A 139 -11.61 -2.00 14.01
N PHE A 140 -11.64 -0.79 13.46
CA PHE A 140 -10.54 -0.22 12.70
C PHE A 140 -9.26 -0.12 13.53
N LYS A 141 -9.34 0.38 14.78
CA LYS A 141 -8.19 0.46 15.69
C LYS A 141 -7.60 -0.91 15.99
N ARG A 142 -8.44 -1.92 16.23
CA ARG A 142 -8.00 -3.30 16.46
C ARG A 142 -7.29 -3.85 15.23
N LEU A 143 -7.89 -3.67 14.06
CA LEU A 143 -7.32 -4.09 12.78
C LEU A 143 -5.95 -3.44 12.52
N GLN A 144 -5.83 -2.12 12.69
CA GLN A 144 -4.56 -1.41 12.46
C GLN A 144 -3.45 -1.86 13.41
N LYS A 145 -3.77 -2.23 14.67
CA LYS A 145 -2.79 -2.82 15.60
C LYS A 145 -2.28 -4.18 15.14
N GLU A 146 -3.14 -5.02 14.56
CA GLU A 146 -2.73 -6.31 14.03
C GLU A 146 -1.87 -6.16 12.77
N ILE A 147 -2.28 -5.26 11.87
CA ILE A 147 -1.51 -4.89 10.68
C ILE A 147 -0.12 -4.36 11.08
N GLU A 148 -0.05 -3.47 12.08
CA GLU A 148 1.22 -2.93 12.59
C GLU A 148 2.15 -4.07 13.00
N ARG A 149 1.67 -5.03 13.80
CA ARG A 149 2.47 -6.17 14.26
C ARG A 149 3.01 -7.02 13.10
N ILE A 150 2.22 -7.23 12.06
CA ILE A 150 2.62 -8.02 10.88
C ILE A 150 3.68 -7.24 10.07
N ILE A 151 3.38 -6.00 9.73
CA ILE A 151 4.20 -5.17 8.84
C ILE A 151 5.53 -4.79 9.49
N THR A 152 5.57 -4.64 10.82
CA THR A 152 6.78 -4.32 11.59
C THR A 152 7.55 -5.54 12.07
N CYS A 153 7.09 -6.76 11.75
CA CYS A 153 7.80 -7.98 12.10
C CYS A 153 9.25 -7.91 11.61
N PRO A 154 10.26 -8.06 12.49
CA PRO A 154 11.67 -7.88 12.14
C PRO A 154 12.24 -9.03 11.30
N LEU A 155 11.50 -10.14 11.18
CA LEU A 155 11.92 -11.27 10.37
C LEU A 155 11.81 -10.95 8.89
N ASP A 156 12.87 -11.26 8.12
CA ASP A 156 12.83 -11.20 6.67
C ASP A 156 12.27 -12.50 6.07
N ILE A 157 10.96 -12.64 6.20
CA ILE A 157 10.22 -13.80 5.69
C ILE A 157 10.32 -13.88 4.16
N SER A 158 10.40 -12.75 3.46
CA SER A 158 10.52 -12.72 2.00
C SER A 158 11.78 -13.42 1.50
N THR A 159 12.94 -13.10 2.07
CA THR A 159 14.22 -13.73 1.73
C THR A 159 14.20 -15.22 2.11
N ALA A 160 13.60 -15.57 3.25
CA ALA A 160 13.48 -16.97 3.67
C ALA A 160 12.64 -17.80 2.67
N LEU A 161 11.53 -17.25 2.17
CA LEU A 161 10.68 -17.91 1.18
C LEU A 161 11.37 -18.09 -0.17
N ILE A 162 12.12 -17.06 -0.64
CA ILE A 162 12.90 -17.15 -1.88
C ILE A 162 13.94 -18.27 -1.77
N ASN A 163 14.75 -18.26 -0.71
CA ASN A 163 15.78 -19.27 -0.48
C ASN A 163 15.19 -20.68 -0.40
N TYR A 164 14.00 -20.83 0.21
CA TYR A 164 13.32 -22.12 0.32
C TYR A 164 12.79 -22.60 -1.04
N LYS A 165 12.21 -21.70 -1.85
CA LYS A 165 11.74 -22.01 -3.20
C LYS A 165 12.90 -22.47 -4.10
N GLU A 166 14.03 -21.75 -4.08
CA GLU A 166 15.23 -22.13 -4.84
C GLU A 166 15.73 -23.51 -4.46
N ARG A 167 15.67 -23.89 -3.18
CA ARG A 167 16.03 -25.24 -2.71
C ARG A 167 15.08 -26.32 -3.23
N ILE A 168 13.78 -26.04 -3.28
CA ILE A 168 12.79 -26.96 -3.86
C ILE A 168 13.05 -27.11 -5.36
N ASP A 169 13.26 -26.02 -6.08
CA ASP A 169 13.48 -26.03 -7.54
C ASP A 169 14.78 -26.76 -7.93
N MET A 170 15.77 -26.85 -7.02
CA MET A 170 16.97 -27.69 -7.21
C MET A 170 16.75 -29.18 -6.89
N ALA A 171 15.71 -29.53 -6.14
CA ALA A 171 15.44 -30.89 -5.68
C ALA A 171 14.57 -31.70 -6.67
N PHE A 172 13.99 -31.05 -7.67
CA PHE A 172 13.13 -31.63 -8.71
C PHE A 172 13.64 -31.25 -10.11
#